data_AF-A0A6B2DCE9-F1
#
_entry.id   AF-A0A6B2DCE9-F1
#
_cell.length_a   1.000
_cell.length_b   1.000
_cell.length_c   1.000
_cell.angle_alpha   90.00
_cell.angle_beta   90.00
_cell.angle_gamma   90.00
#
_symmetry.space_group_name_H-M   'P 1'
#
loop_
_entity.id
_entity.type
_entity.pdbx_description
1 polymer ?
#
loop_
_entity_poly.entity_id
_entity_poly.type
_entity_poly.pdbx_seq_one_letter_code
_entity_poly.pdbx_strand_id
1 'polypeptide(L)'
;MSERLSDFFEDALRRHFGTGAGSPPGIRRADVDKLLSDDGPRRVALGRLAALDWGGREAAGGVTITSERLLVTHHGLVYLAGLTAQNPGPLRELLYLSTPPSLLDPIVDRIDTSRIPPGAAAAVDRRLGRELHFVWPLDTSLRRLLDAAPILLMESSTQR
;
A
#
# COMPACT_ATOMS: atom_id res chain seq x y z
N MET A 1 -8.70 -13.38 3.06
CA MET A 1 -7.58 -14.23 2.59
C MET A 1 -6.44 -13.38 2.04
N SER A 2 -6.72 -12.39 1.16
CA SER A 2 -5.78 -11.30 0.81
C SER A 2 -5.25 -10.51 2.03
N GLU A 3 -6.01 -10.47 3.13
CA GLU A 3 -5.57 -9.87 4.40
C GLU A 3 -4.25 -10.47 4.92
N ARG A 4 -4.03 -11.79 4.85
CA ARG A 4 -2.77 -12.40 5.34
C ARG A 4 -1.55 -11.90 4.57
N LEU A 5 -1.75 -11.66 3.29
CA LEU A 5 -0.75 -11.20 2.33
C LEU A 5 -0.50 -9.70 2.53
N SER A 6 -1.55 -8.90 2.73
CA SER A 6 -1.41 -7.49 3.13
C SER A 6 -0.72 -7.32 4.48
N ASP A 7 -1.08 -8.14 5.48
CA ASP A 7 -0.48 -8.12 6.82
C ASP A 7 1.02 -8.45 6.78
N PHE A 8 1.45 -9.27 5.81
CA PHE A 8 2.85 -9.57 5.57
C PHE A 8 3.66 -8.34 5.11
N PHE A 9 3.14 -7.55 4.16
CA PHE A 9 3.81 -6.31 3.75
C PHE A 9 3.77 -5.25 4.85
N GLU A 10 2.68 -5.17 5.60
CA GLU A 10 2.59 -4.29 6.76
C GLU A 10 3.60 -4.67 7.85
N ASP A 11 3.81 -5.97 8.09
CA ASP A 11 4.85 -6.47 8.99
C ASP A 11 6.27 -6.09 8.48
N ALA A 12 6.54 -6.23 7.18
CA ALA A 12 7.81 -5.80 6.58
C ALA A 12 8.06 -4.29 6.75
N LEU A 13 7.03 -3.47 6.50
CA LEU A 13 7.04 -2.02 6.70
C LEU A 13 7.25 -1.68 8.19
N ARG A 14 6.51 -2.32 9.10
CA ARG A 14 6.61 -2.05 10.54
C ARG A 14 7.99 -2.37 11.08
N ARG A 15 8.57 -3.50 10.66
CA ARG A 15 9.97 -3.82 10.96
C ARG A 15 10.88 -2.73 10.43
N HIS A 16 10.65 -2.24 9.20
CA HIS A 16 11.45 -1.16 8.60
C HIS A 16 11.46 0.11 9.45
N PHE A 17 10.29 0.57 9.88
CA PHE A 17 10.14 1.77 10.69
C PHE A 17 10.38 1.54 12.19
N GLY A 18 10.73 0.32 12.61
CA GLY A 18 10.96 -0.02 14.02
C GLY A 18 9.70 0.10 14.89
N THR A 19 8.51 0.01 14.30
CA THR A 19 7.25 0.09 15.05
C THR A 19 6.94 -1.24 15.71
N GLY A 20 6.56 -1.20 16.99
CA GLY A 20 6.26 -2.39 17.79
C GLY A 20 5.06 -3.20 17.28
N ALA A 21 4.65 -4.21 18.06
CA ALA A 21 3.62 -5.18 17.69
C ALA A 21 2.21 -4.58 17.38
N GLY A 22 1.95 -3.31 17.70
CA GLY A 22 0.66 -2.66 17.51
C GLY A 22 0.36 -2.26 16.06
N SER A 23 -0.94 -2.23 15.72
CA SER A 23 -1.41 -1.67 14.46
C SER A 23 -1.05 -0.19 14.35
N PRO A 24 -0.69 0.32 13.15
CA PRO A 24 -0.51 1.74 12.94
C PRO A 24 -1.78 2.51 13.35
N PRO A 25 -1.66 3.70 13.95
CA PRO A 25 -2.83 4.51 14.24
C PRO A 25 -3.57 4.86 12.94
N GLY A 26 -4.89 4.69 12.97
CA GLY A 26 -5.78 5.05 11.87
C GLY A 26 -5.93 6.56 11.76
N ILE A 27 -5.90 7.08 10.54
CA ILE A 27 -6.22 8.46 10.20
C ILE A 27 -7.36 8.48 9.18
N ARG A 28 -8.35 9.35 9.40
CA ARG A 28 -9.50 9.44 8.49
C ARG A 28 -9.02 9.96 7.14
N ARG A 29 -9.54 9.38 6.06
CA ARG A 29 -9.26 9.83 4.69
C ARG A 29 -9.45 11.33 4.50
N ALA A 30 -10.55 11.90 5.01
CA ALA A 30 -10.82 13.34 4.90
C ALA A 30 -9.77 14.21 5.61
N ASP A 31 -9.13 13.71 6.66
CA ASP A 31 -8.07 14.43 7.37
C ASP A 31 -6.75 14.29 6.60
N VAL A 32 -6.48 13.13 6.01
CA VAL A 32 -5.32 12.97 5.12
C VAL A 32 -5.45 13.83 3.86
N ASP A 33 -6.60 13.83 3.19
CA ASP A 33 -6.80 14.61 1.95
C ASP A 33 -6.53 16.11 2.20
N LYS A 34 -7.00 16.65 3.33
CA LYS A 34 -6.65 18.00 3.80
C LYS A 34 -5.15 18.20 4.01
N LEU A 35 -4.46 17.20 4.57
CA LEU A 35 -3.02 17.23 4.83
C LEU A 35 -2.16 17.00 3.57
N LEU A 36 -2.77 16.47 2.49
CA LEU A 36 -2.13 16.19 1.20
C LEU A 36 -2.47 17.23 0.12
N SER A 37 -2.99 18.39 0.51
CA SER A 37 -3.39 19.45 -0.42
C SER A 37 -4.37 18.97 -1.51
N ASP A 38 -5.32 18.08 -1.15
CA ASP A 38 -6.34 17.50 -2.03
C ASP A 38 -5.84 16.59 -3.19
N ASP A 39 -4.55 16.23 -3.25
CA ASP A 39 -4.03 15.28 -4.25
C ASP A 39 -4.20 13.79 -3.84
N GLY A 40 -4.64 13.52 -2.61
CA GLY A 40 -4.82 12.17 -2.07
C GLY A 40 -5.68 11.25 -2.95
N PRO A 41 -6.89 11.66 -3.40
CA PRO A 41 -7.73 10.85 -4.25
C PRO A 41 -7.09 10.51 -5.60
N ARG A 42 -6.35 11.46 -6.20
CA ARG A 42 -5.64 11.25 -7.46
C ARG A 42 -4.55 10.20 -7.31
N ARG A 43 -3.76 10.26 -6.23
CA ARG A 43 -2.67 9.30 -5.95
C ARG A 43 -3.19 7.90 -5.68
N VAL A 44 -4.31 7.77 -4.96
CA VAL A 44 -5.01 6.49 -4.78
C VAL A 44 -5.48 5.93 -6.12
N ALA A 45 -6.08 6.77 -6.98
CA ALA A 45 -6.52 6.34 -8.31
C ALA A 45 -5.36 5.83 -9.17
N LEU A 46 -4.19 6.49 -9.12
CA LEU A 46 -2.98 6.02 -9.81
C LEU A 46 -2.50 4.67 -9.27
N GLY A 47 -2.49 4.50 -7.93
CA GLY A 47 -2.21 3.22 -7.27
C GLY A 47 -3.10 2.09 -7.76
N ARG A 48 -4.41 2.36 -7.79
CA ARG A 48 -5.43 1.43 -8.26
C ARG A 48 -5.23 1.03 -9.71
N LEU A 49 -5.00 1.99 -10.60
CA LEU A 49 -4.77 1.73 -12.02
C LEU A 49 -3.52 0.87 -12.24
N ALA A 50 -2.43 1.16 -11.53
CA ALA A 50 -1.20 0.39 -11.63
C ALA A 50 -1.38 -1.05 -11.10
N ALA A 51 -2.13 -1.22 -10.02
CA ALA A 51 -2.47 -2.54 -9.48
C ALA A 51 -3.28 -3.39 -10.47
N LEU A 52 -4.27 -2.79 -11.12
CA LEU A 52 -5.10 -3.46 -12.14
C LEU A 52 -4.27 -3.79 -13.40
N ASP A 53 -3.43 -2.87 -13.87
CA ASP A 53 -2.54 -3.11 -15.01
C ASP A 53 -1.57 -4.26 -14.73
N TRP A 54 -0.93 -4.27 -13.55
CA TRP A 54 -0.06 -5.38 -13.16
C TRP A 54 -0.85 -6.69 -13.02
N GLY A 55 -2.00 -6.66 -12.32
CA GLY A 55 -2.82 -7.85 -12.13
C GLY A 55 -3.29 -8.47 -13.44
N GLY A 56 -3.70 -7.65 -14.42
CA GLY A 56 -4.11 -8.10 -15.74
C GLY A 56 -2.96 -8.63 -16.60
N ARG A 57 -1.71 -8.25 -16.30
CA ARG A 57 -0.52 -8.85 -16.92
C ARG A 57 -0.14 -10.19 -16.27
N GLU A 58 -0.35 -10.33 -14.96
CA GLU A 58 -0.07 -11.58 -14.23
C GLU A 58 -1.12 -12.67 -14.43
N ALA A 59 -2.37 -12.28 -14.64
CA ALA A 59 -3.44 -13.20 -14.91
C ALA A 59 -4.07 -12.89 -16.27
N ALA A 60 -4.13 -13.89 -17.14
CA ALA A 60 -4.69 -13.78 -18.49
C ALA A 60 -6.23 -13.66 -18.50
N GLY A 61 -6.81 -12.97 -17.52
CA GLY A 61 -8.24 -12.85 -17.26
C GLY A 61 -8.59 -11.64 -16.39
N GLY A 62 -9.87 -11.54 -16.02
CA GLY A 62 -10.36 -10.42 -15.20
C GLY A 62 -9.73 -10.41 -13.81
N VAL A 63 -9.20 -9.26 -13.41
CA VAL A 63 -8.72 -9.00 -12.04
C VAL A 63 -9.64 -8.05 -11.31
N THR A 64 -9.93 -8.38 -10.05
CA THR A 64 -10.78 -7.58 -9.18
C THR A 64 -10.02 -7.25 -7.92
N ILE A 65 -10.04 -5.98 -7.52
CA ILE A 65 -9.48 -5.56 -6.25
C ILE A 65 -10.43 -5.99 -5.12
N THR A 66 -9.89 -6.71 -4.15
CA THR A 66 -10.60 -7.25 -2.98
C THR A 66 -10.29 -6.49 -1.70
N SER A 67 -9.14 -5.82 -1.64
CA SER A 67 -8.75 -4.99 -0.51
C SER A 67 -7.85 -3.85 -1.00
N GLU A 68 -7.98 -2.69 -0.38
CA GLU A 68 -7.13 -1.53 -0.61
C GLU A 68 -6.74 -0.93 0.73
N ARG A 69 -5.46 -0.60 0.89
CA ARG A 69 -4.94 0.13 2.04
C ARG A 69 -3.98 1.19 1.55
N LEU A 70 -4.02 2.36 2.16
CA LEU A 70 -3.06 3.44 1.90
C LEU A 70 -2.37 3.78 3.21
N LEU A 71 -1.05 3.72 3.21
CA LEU A 71 -0.23 4.07 4.37
C LEU A 71 0.46 5.40 4.10
N VAL A 72 0.49 6.24 5.13
CA VAL A 72 1.22 7.52 5.12
C VAL A 72 2.50 7.32 5.93
N THR A 73 3.65 7.61 5.32
CA THR A 73 4.97 7.50 5.96
C THR A 73 5.75 8.80 5.76
N HIS A 74 6.83 9.03 6.50
CA HIS A 74 7.68 10.21 6.25
C HIS A 74 8.35 10.21 4.87
N HIS A 75 8.45 9.06 4.21
CA HIS A 75 9.00 8.94 2.86
C HIS A 75 7.98 9.19 1.75
N GLY A 76 6.70 9.28 2.08
CA GLY A 76 5.62 9.37 1.11
C GLY A 76 4.48 8.40 1.42
N LEU A 77 3.60 8.25 0.44
CA LEU A 77 2.49 7.33 0.48
C LEU A 77 2.90 5.94 0.01
N VAL A 78 2.35 4.91 0.66
CA VAL A 78 2.51 3.51 0.25
C VAL A 78 1.14 2.93 -0.01
N TYR A 79 0.87 2.52 -1.25
CA TYR A 79 -0.42 1.97 -1.66
C TYR A 79 -0.36 0.44 -1.71
N LEU A 80 -1.32 -0.23 -1.07
CA LEU A 80 -1.47 -1.67 -1.11
C LEU A 80 -2.82 -2.03 -1.70
N ALA A 81 -2.82 -3.00 -2.61
CA ALA A 81 -4.04 -3.60 -3.15
C ALA A 81 -3.92 -5.12 -3.19
N GLY A 82 -4.86 -5.80 -2.55
CA GLY A 82 -5.08 -7.23 -2.74
C GLY A 82 -6.04 -7.44 -3.90
N LEU A 83 -5.64 -8.19 -4.92
CA LEU A 83 -6.45 -8.54 -6.07
C LEU A 83 -6.71 -10.03 -6.12
N THR A 84 -7.84 -10.40 -6.70
CA THR A 84 -8.12 -11.77 -7.11
C THR A 84 -8.24 -11.82 -8.61
N ALA A 85 -7.62 -12.83 -9.20
CA ALA A 85 -7.68 -13.07 -10.63
C ALA A 85 -8.54 -14.29 -10.94
N GLN A 86 -9.49 -14.11 -11.85
CA GLN A 86 -10.20 -15.20 -12.47
C GLN A 86 -9.40 -15.70 -13.67
N ASN A 87 -8.60 -16.74 -13.45
CA ASN A 87 -8.01 -17.53 -14.51
C ASN A 87 -8.93 -18.71 -14.88
N PRO A 88 -8.77 -19.36 -16.05
CA PRO A 88 -9.43 -20.65 -16.35
C PRO A 88 -8.97 -21.82 -15.46
N GLY A 89 -8.33 -21.54 -14.31
CA GLY A 89 -7.85 -22.47 -13.30
C GLY A 89 -8.19 -21.98 -11.88
N PRO A 90 -7.45 -22.39 -10.84
CA PRO A 90 -7.74 -21.96 -9.47
C PRO A 90 -7.60 -20.45 -9.30
N LEU A 91 -8.44 -19.88 -8.42
CA LEU A 91 -8.41 -18.47 -8.06
C LEU A 91 -6.99 -18.09 -7.61
N ARG A 92 -6.39 -17.08 -8.26
CA ARG A 92 -5.07 -16.58 -7.85
C ARG A 92 -5.22 -15.33 -7.03
N GLU A 93 -4.46 -15.29 -5.94
CA GLU A 93 -4.34 -14.11 -5.09
C GLU A 93 -3.12 -13.31 -5.53
N LEU A 94 -3.34 -12.03 -5.80
CA LEU A 94 -2.30 -11.12 -6.23
C LEU A 94 -2.21 -9.99 -5.21
N LEU A 95 -1.02 -9.57 -4.86
CA LEU A 95 -0.81 -8.45 -3.96
C LEU A 95 0.11 -7.44 -4.61
N TYR A 96 -0.41 -6.23 -4.77
CA TYR A 96 0.33 -5.12 -5.34
C TYR A 96 0.66 -4.11 -4.25
N LEU A 97 1.94 -3.77 -4.15
CA LEU A 97 2.47 -2.76 -3.24
C LEU A 97 3.17 -1.69 -4.08
N SER A 98 2.70 -0.44 -4.03
CA SER A 98 3.44 0.68 -4.60
C SER A 98 4.07 1.53 -3.51
N THR A 99 5.38 1.77 -3.65
CA THR A 99 6.19 2.44 -2.64
C THR A 99 6.92 3.65 -3.22
N PRO A 100 7.25 4.65 -2.38
CA PRO A 100 8.29 5.61 -2.70
C PRO A 100 9.61 4.89 -3.01
N PRO A 101 10.49 5.43 -3.87
CA PRO A 101 11.71 4.75 -4.29
C PRO A 101 12.65 4.45 -3.11
N SER A 102 12.67 5.32 -2.10
CA SER A 102 13.49 5.14 -0.90
C SER A 102 13.06 3.96 -0.03
N LEU A 103 11.83 3.48 -0.18
CA LEU A 103 11.28 2.37 0.58
C LEU A 103 11.34 1.03 -0.17
N LEU A 104 11.67 1.04 -1.45
CA LEU A 104 11.66 -0.18 -2.27
C LEU A 104 12.64 -1.23 -1.74
N ASP A 105 13.94 -0.93 -1.77
CA ASP A 105 14.98 -1.89 -1.38
C ASP A 105 14.82 -2.32 0.09
N PRO A 106 14.59 -1.41 1.05
CA PRO A 106 14.41 -1.80 2.45
C PRO A 106 13.18 -2.69 2.70
N ILE A 107 12.12 -2.57 1.91
CA ILE A 107 10.97 -3.47 1.99
C ILE A 107 11.34 -4.81 1.37
N VAL A 108 11.92 -4.81 0.16
CA VAL A 108 12.31 -6.04 -0.55
C VAL A 108 13.26 -6.90 0.28
N ASP A 109 14.25 -6.30 0.94
CA ASP A 109 15.19 -7.00 1.82
C ASP A 109 14.53 -7.64 3.05
N ARG A 110 13.32 -7.20 3.42
CA ARG A 110 12.58 -7.68 4.59
C ARG A 110 11.40 -8.59 4.23
N ILE A 111 11.10 -8.74 2.94
CA ILE A 111 10.11 -9.67 2.43
C ILE A 111 10.64 -11.08 2.62
N ASP A 112 9.97 -11.85 3.46
CA ASP A 112 10.12 -13.30 3.51
C ASP A 112 9.21 -13.95 2.45
N THR A 113 9.77 -14.23 1.27
CA THR A 113 9.04 -14.84 0.15
C THR A 113 8.51 -16.24 0.47
N SER A 114 9.00 -16.91 1.52
CA SER A 114 8.48 -18.21 1.96
C SER A 114 7.06 -18.13 2.52
N ARG A 115 6.61 -16.92 2.88
CA ARG A 115 5.25 -16.65 3.39
C ARG A 115 4.23 -16.43 2.27
N ILE A 116 4.64 -16.39 1.01
CA ILE A 116 3.74 -16.26 -0.14
C ILE A 116 3.11 -17.63 -0.43
N PRO A 117 1.76 -17.77 -0.36
CA PRO A 117 1.10 -19.03 -0.65
C PRO A 117 1.38 -19.53 -2.07
N PRO A 118 1.42 -20.86 -2.29
CA PRO A 118 1.53 -21.42 -3.64
C PRO A 118 0.40 -20.92 -4.54
N GLY A 119 0.74 -20.36 -5.69
CA GLY A 119 -0.23 -19.81 -6.64
C GLY A 119 -0.64 -18.36 -6.37
N ALA A 120 -0.13 -17.75 -5.29
CA ALA A 120 -0.20 -16.30 -5.09
C ALA A 120 1.04 -15.59 -5.66
N ALA A 121 0.89 -14.32 -6.00
CA ALA A 121 2.01 -13.48 -6.44
C ALA A 121 1.97 -12.12 -5.74
N ALA A 122 3.15 -11.55 -5.48
CA ALA A 122 3.28 -10.22 -4.91
C ALA A 122 4.21 -9.38 -5.79
N ALA A 123 3.82 -8.13 -6.05
CA ALA A 123 4.65 -7.16 -6.73
C ALA A 123 4.90 -5.95 -5.84
N VAL A 124 6.15 -5.47 -5.88
CA VAL A 124 6.54 -4.20 -5.30
C VAL A 124 6.93 -3.27 -6.45
N ASP A 125 6.22 -2.14 -6.57
CA ASP A 125 6.35 -1.21 -7.67
C ASP A 125 6.77 0.18 -7.21
N ARG A 126 7.80 0.72 -7.87
CA ARG A 126 8.34 2.07 -7.66
C ARG A 126 7.84 3.11 -8.68
N ARG A 127 7.04 2.73 -9.68
CA ARG A 127 6.62 3.59 -10.79
C ARG A 127 5.86 4.83 -10.33
N LEU A 128 5.12 4.72 -9.23
CA LEU A 128 4.42 5.85 -8.63
C LEU A 128 5.31 6.64 -7.66
N GLY A 129 6.60 6.34 -7.55
CA GLY A 129 7.48 6.92 -6.54
C GLY A 129 7.51 8.46 -6.54
N ARG A 130 7.45 9.11 -7.70
CA ARG A 130 7.35 10.59 -7.79
C ARG A 130 5.98 11.13 -7.39
N GLU A 131 4.92 10.39 -7.67
CA GLU A 131 3.53 10.74 -7.33
C GLU A 131 3.19 10.42 -5.86
N LEU A 132 3.93 9.49 -5.27
CA LEU A 132 3.84 9.08 -3.87
C LEU A 132 4.75 9.88 -2.96
N HIS A 133 5.71 10.64 -3.50
CA HIS A 133 6.49 11.61 -2.73
C HIS A 133 5.63 12.84 -2.37
N PHE A 134 5.79 13.35 -1.16
CA PHE A 134 5.22 14.64 -0.80
C PHE A 134 6.04 15.76 -1.45
N VAL A 135 5.41 16.49 -2.37
CA VAL A 135 5.92 17.79 -2.80
C VAL A 135 5.66 18.74 -1.63
N TRP A 136 6.73 19.12 -0.95
CA TRP A 136 6.74 19.87 0.31
C TRP A 136 5.95 21.20 0.27
N PRO A 137 5.45 21.72 1.43
CA PRO A 137 5.61 21.20 2.79
C PRO A 137 4.50 20.25 3.26
N LEU A 138 4.88 19.21 3.99
CA LEU A 138 3.92 18.55 4.89
C LEU A 138 3.36 19.59 5.86
N ASP A 139 2.04 19.57 6.08
CA ASP A 139 1.45 20.31 7.18
C ASP A 139 2.14 19.93 8.50
N THR A 140 2.39 20.92 9.36
CA THR A 140 3.11 20.72 10.63
C THR A 140 2.40 19.68 11.51
N SER A 141 1.09 19.56 11.38
CA SER A 141 0.27 18.56 12.09
C SER A 141 0.54 17.16 11.58
N LEU A 142 0.60 16.95 10.25
CA LEU A 142 0.94 15.64 9.68
C LEU A 142 2.36 15.23 10.07
N ARG A 143 3.30 16.18 10.06
CA ARG A 143 4.67 15.92 10.51
C ARG A 143 4.72 15.47 11.96
N ARG A 144 4.03 16.16 12.88
CA ARG A 144 3.94 15.75 14.29
C ARG A 144 3.31 14.37 14.47
N LEU A 145 2.29 14.05 13.68
CA LEU A 145 1.67 12.71 13.71
C LEU A 145 2.66 11.64 13.26
N LEU A 146 3.43 11.89 12.19
CA LEU A 146 4.45 10.97 11.70
C LEU A 146 5.66 10.85 12.64
N ASP A 147 6.02 11.93 13.34
CA ASP A 147 7.06 11.91 14.38
C ASP A 147 6.62 11.04 15.58
N ALA A 148 5.32 11.03 15.91
CA ALA A 148 4.76 10.20 16.98
C ALA A 148 4.50 8.74 16.54
N ALA A 149 4.11 8.54 15.27
CA ALA A 149 3.86 7.24 14.67
C ALA A 149 4.33 7.25 13.20
N PRO A 150 5.43 6.57 12.85
CA PRO A 150 6.09 6.72 11.54
C PRO A 150 5.30 6.12 10.38
N ILE A 151 4.22 5.39 10.68
CA ILE A 151 3.26 4.86 9.73
C ILE A 151 1.87 5.24 10.25
N LEU A 152 1.04 5.82 9.39
CA LEU A 152 -0.39 6.03 9.63
C LEU A 152 -1.18 5.21 8.62
N LEU A 153 -2.18 4.46 9.08
CA LEU A 153 -3.10 3.76 8.20
C LEU A 153 -4.23 4.71 7.80
N MET A 154 -4.39 4.96 6.51
CA MET A 154 -5.56 5.67 6.04
C MET A 154 -6.77 4.74 6.13
N GLU A 155 -7.75 5.16 6.90
CA GLU A 155 -9.06 4.50 6.94
C GLU A 155 -9.67 4.59 5.55
N SER A 156 -9.90 3.44 4.90
CA SER A 156 -10.75 3.40 3.72
C SER A 156 -12.13 3.91 4.15
N SER A 157 -12.61 4.97 3.51
CA SER A 157 -14.00 5.40 3.66
C SER A 157 -14.90 4.29 3.11
N THR A 158 -15.18 3.27 3.92
CA THR A 158 -16.24 2.30 3.69
C THR A 158 -17.54 3.04 3.92
N GLN A 159 -17.93 3.86 2.96
CA GLN A 159 -19.30 4.36 2.91
C GLN A 159 -20.14 3.26 2.28
N ARG A 160 -21.02 2.71 3.12
CA ARG A 160 -22.06 1.72 2.82
C ARG A 160 -22.82 2.01 1.53
#